data_AF-A0A699SD64-F1
#
_entry.id   AF-A0A699SD64-F1
#
_cell.length_a   1.000
_cell.length_b   1.000
_cell.length_c   1.000
_cell.angle_alpha   90.00
_cell.angle_beta   90.00
_cell.angle_gamma   90.00
#
_symmetry.space_group_name_H-M   'P 1'
#
loop_
_entity.id
_entity.type
_entity.pdbx_description
1 polymer ?
#
loop_
_entity_poly.entity_id
_entity_poly.type
_entity_poly.pdbx_seq_one_letter_code
_entity_poly.pdbx_strand_id
1 'polypeptide(L)'
;EGIDFKESFASVARMEAIRIFLAYAAHKSFSVFQMDIKTAFLHGSLKEDVYVCQSEGFIDADYPSHVYKLKKDLYGLKQAPRAWYDELSTFLI
;
A
#
# COMPACT_ATOMS: atom_id res chain seq x y z
N GLU A 1 -8.05 11.11 19.95
CA GLU A 1 -9.01 10.09 19.47
C GLU A 1 -8.41 9.44 18.24
N GLY A 2 -8.45 8.11 18.13
CA GLY A 2 -7.95 7.41 16.94
C GLY A 2 -8.96 7.49 15.79
N ILE A 3 -8.48 7.61 14.55
CA ILE A 3 -9.32 7.50 13.37
C ILE A 3 -9.47 6.01 13.05
N ASP A 4 -10.65 5.47 13.33
CA ASP A 4 -10.92 4.06 13.05
C ASP A 4 -11.35 3.89 11.59
N PHE A 5 -10.53 3.21 10.80
CA PHE A 5 -10.84 2.90 9.41
C PHE A 5 -11.86 1.76 9.34
N LYS A 6 -13.09 2.10 8.94
CA LYS A 6 -14.19 1.13 8.76
C LYS A 6 -14.18 0.45 7.40
N GLU A 7 -13.54 1.07 6.41
CA GLU A 7 -13.46 0.55 5.05
C GLU A 7 -12.04 0.05 4.76
N SER A 8 -11.95 -1.20 4.30
CA SER A 8 -10.71 -1.77 3.76
C SER A 8 -10.70 -1.55 2.25
N PHE A 9 -9.72 -0.80 1.75
CA PHE A 9 -9.48 -0.69 0.33
C PHE A 9 -8.65 -1.90 -0.11
N ALA A 10 -9.05 -2.59 -1.17
CA ALA A 10 -8.23 -3.61 -1.80
C ALA A 10 -8.30 -3.39 -3.31
N SER A 11 -7.18 -3.00 -3.92
CA SER A 11 -7.09 -2.81 -5.36
C SER A 11 -6.98 -4.17 -6.07
N VAL A 12 -7.96 -5.05 -5.86
CA VAL A 12 -8.04 -6.31 -6.59
C VAL A 12 -8.78 -6.03 -7.89
N ALA A 13 -8.06 -6.09 -9.00
CA ALA A 13 -8.67 -6.00 -10.31
C ALA A 13 -9.66 -7.16 -10.49
N ARG A 14 -10.86 -6.85 -11.00
CA ARG A 14 -11.87 -7.86 -11.30
C ARG A 14 -11.40 -8.72 -12.46
N MET A 15 -11.61 -10.04 -12.37
CA MET A 15 -11.21 -10.98 -13.43
C MET A 15 -11.87 -10.66 -14.77
N GLU A 16 -13.10 -10.17 -14.75
CA GLU A 16 -13.81 -9.73 -15.96
C GLU A 16 -13.10 -8.55 -16.63
N ALA A 17 -12.64 -7.57 -15.85
CA ALA A 17 -11.90 -6.41 -16.36
C ALA A 17 -10.55 -6.83 -16.96
N ILE A 18 -9.83 -7.75 -16.30
CA ILE A 18 -8.57 -8.29 -16.82
C ILE A 18 -8.80 -9.00 -18.16
N ARG A 19 -9.84 -9.83 -18.27
CA ARG A 19 -10.17 -10.54 -19.52
C ARG A 19 -10.50 -9.59 -20.66
N ILE A 20 -11.32 -8.56 -20.40
CA ILE A 20 -11.68 -7.54 -21.39
C ILE A 20 -10.44 -6.77 -21.84
N PHE A 21 -9.59 -6.35 -20.90
CA PHE A 21 -8.33 -5.65 -21.19
C PHE A 21 -7.42 -6.48 -22.09
N LEU A 22 -7.19 -7.76 -21.75
CA LEU A 22 -6.34 -8.65 -22.54
C LEU A 22 -6.94 -8.94 -23.93
N ALA A 23 -8.25 -9.15 -24.04
CA ALA A 23 -8.91 -9.36 -25.33
C ALA A 23 -8.77 -8.13 -26.24
N TYR A 24 -8.91 -6.93 -25.67
CA TYR A 24 -8.72 -5.68 -26.41
C TYR A 24 -7.26 -5.48 -26.84
N ALA A 25 -6.30 -5.72 -25.94
CA ALA A 25 -4.88 -5.64 -26.26
C ALA A 25 -4.49 -6.60 -27.39
N ALA A 26 -4.99 -7.85 -27.35
CA ALA A 26 -4.78 -8.83 -28.40
C ALA A 26 -5.40 -8.39 -29.75
N HIS A 27 -6.62 -7.84 -29.73
CA HIS A 27 -7.27 -7.32 -30.92
C HIS A 27 -6.52 -6.14 -31.56
N LYS A 28 -5.84 -5.32 -30.75
CA LYS A 28 -5.03 -4.18 -31.20
C LYS A 28 -3.56 -4.53 -31.45
N SER A 29 -3.17 -5.80 -31.30
CA SER A 29 -1.77 -6.24 -31.37
C SER A 29 -0.85 -5.46 -30.43
N PHE A 30 -1.35 -5.09 -29.24
CA PHE A 30 -0.57 -4.41 -28.23
C PHE A 30 0.26 -5.40 -27.41
N SER A 31 1.51 -5.03 -27.14
CA SER A 31 2.35 -5.72 -26.16
C SER A 31 1.90 -5.35 -24.75
N VAL A 32 1.62 -6.35 -23.92
CA VAL A 32 1.27 -6.18 -22.51
C VAL A 32 2.49 -6.53 -21.66
N PHE A 33 2.82 -5.68 -20.70
CA PHE A 33 3.88 -5.89 -19.73
C PHE A 33 3.29 -5.98 -18.32
N GLN A 34 3.83 -6.87 -17.50
CA GLN A 34 3.47 -7.00 -16.09
C GLN A 34 4.65 -6.53 -15.24
N MET A 35 4.36 -5.80 -14.18
CA MET A 35 5.33 -5.38 -13.17
C MET A 35 4.85 -5.85 -11.79
N ASP A 36 5.77 -6.43 -11.03
CA ASP A 36 5.57 -6.70 -9.61
C ASP A 36 6.53 -5.81 -8.81
N ILE A 37 5.97 -5.05 -7.87
CA ILE A 37 6.72 -4.05 -7.10
C ILE A 37 7.04 -4.65 -5.74
N LYS A 38 8.34 -4.88 -5.51
CA LYS A 38 8.84 -5.31 -4.21
C LYS A 38 8.49 -4.26 -3.16
N THR A 39 8.02 -4.73 -2.00
CA THR A 39 7.74 -3.89 -0.83
C THR A 39 6.83 -2.69 -1.13
N ALA A 40 5.85 -2.84 -2.02
CA ALA A 40 4.98 -1.75 -2.50
C ALA A 40 4.42 -0.86 -1.37
N PHE A 41 3.94 -1.44 -0.26
CA PHE A 41 3.38 -0.65 0.83
C PHE A 41 4.42 0.20 1.57
N LEU A 42 5.71 -0.18 1.58
CA LEU A 42 6.77 0.65 2.18
C LEU A 42 7.07 1.91 1.37
N HIS A 43 6.52 2.04 0.16
CA HIS A 43 6.65 3.25 -0.65
C HIS A 43 5.50 4.24 -0.41
N GLY A 44 4.32 3.75 0.00
CA GLY A 44 3.14 4.56 0.26
C GLY A 44 3.36 5.54 1.41
N SER A 45 3.01 6.80 1.18
CA SER A 45 3.09 7.85 2.19
C SER A 45 1.80 7.87 3.02
N LEU A 46 1.93 7.84 4.36
CA LEU A 46 0.79 7.94 5.27
C LEU A 46 0.34 9.39 5.40
N LYS A 47 -0.97 9.64 5.27
CA LYS A 47 -1.55 10.97 5.50
C LYS A 47 -1.73 11.25 6.99
N GLU A 48 -2.00 10.21 7.76
CA GLU A 48 -2.20 10.27 9.19
C GLU A 48 -0.96 9.86 9.98
N ASP A 49 -0.88 10.34 11.22
CA ASP A 49 0.15 9.93 12.15
C ASP A 49 -0.19 8.56 12.74
N VAL A 50 0.51 7.53 12.25
CA VAL A 50 0.40 6.16 12.77
C VAL A 50 1.59 5.86 13.66
N TYR A 51 1.30 5.33 14.86
CA TYR A 51 2.31 4.91 15.82
C TYR A 51 2.20 3.41 16.07
N VAL A 52 3.34 2.75 16.26
CA VAL A 52 3.43 1.32 16.58
C VAL A 52 4.28 1.11 17.82
N CYS A 53 3.95 0.08 18.59
CA CYS A 53 4.80 -0.36 19.69
C CYS A 53 6.18 -0.76 19.17
N GLN A 54 7.21 -0.57 20.00
CA GLN A 54 8.55 -1.05 19.68
C GLN A 54 8.52 -2.58 19.59
N SER A 55 9.02 -3.12 18.48
CA SER A 55 9.09 -4.57 18.29
C SER A 55 10.18 -5.16 19.17
N GLU A 56 10.00 -6.42 19.57
CA GLU A 56 11.03 -7.18 20.28
C GLU A 56 12.35 -7.14 19.50
N GLY A 57 13.46 -6.86 20.20
CA GLY A 57 14.79 -6.68 19.61
C GLY A 57 15.09 -5.28 19.07
N PHE A 58 14.11 -4.36 19.03
CA PHE A 58 14.28 -2.96 18.63
C PHE A 58 13.85 -1.98 19.73
N ILE A 59 13.69 -2.44 20.96
CA ILE A 59 13.35 -1.58 22.09
C ILE A 59 14.54 -0.67 22.39
N ASP A 60 14.31 0.63 22.39
CA ASP A 60 15.26 1.64 22.82
C ASP A 60 15.51 1.51 24.34
N ALA A 61 16.77 1.32 24.73
CA ALA A 61 17.17 1.13 26.12
C ALA A 61 16.99 2.41 26.96
N ASP A 62 17.17 3.58 26.36
CA ASP A 62 17.01 4.87 27.02
C ASP A 62 15.52 5.25 27.12
N TYR A 63 14.71 4.77 26.15
CA TYR A 63 13.28 5.08 26.07
C TYR A 63 12.41 3.83 25.86
N PRO A 64 12.34 2.92 26.84
CA PRO A 64 11.64 1.64 26.67
C PRO A 64 10.11 1.77 26.54
N SER A 65 9.53 2.89 26.99
CA SER A 65 8.08 3.15 26.93
C SER A 65 7.65 3.95 25.70
N HIS A 66 8.56 4.37 24.83
CA HIS A 66 8.20 5.10 23.62
C HIS A 66 7.55 4.19 22.56
N VAL A 67 6.92 4.85 21.59
CA VAL A 67 6.33 4.24 20.39
C VAL A 67 6.98 4.86 19.15
N TYR A 68 7.03 4.09 18.07
CA TYR A 68 7.59 4.57 16.80
C TYR A 68 6.52 5.14 15.89
N LYS A 69 6.79 6.32 15.35
CA LYS A 69 5.97 6.93 14.30
C LYS A 69 6.37 6.34 12.95
N LEU A 70 5.39 5.80 12.23
CA LEU A 70 5.60 5.30 10.87
C LEU A 70 5.75 6.49 9.90
N LYS A 71 6.83 6.48 9.12
CA LYS A 71 7.04 7.46 8.03
C LYS A 71 6.47 6.99 6.70
N LYS A 72 6.27 5.68 6.57
CA LYS A 72 5.77 5.00 5.38
C LYS A 72 4.75 3.96 5.80
N ASP A 73 3.89 3.59 4.88
CA ASP A 73 2.89 2.58 5.13
C ASP A 73 3.51 1.21 5.39
N LEU A 74 2.77 0.35 6.07
CA LEU A 74 3.23 -0.97 6.51
C LEU A 74 2.17 -2.02 6.19
N TYR A 75 2.63 -3.24 5.91
CA TYR A 75 1.75 -4.39 5.77
C TYR A 75 0.83 -4.54 6.99
N GLY A 76 -0.45 -4.81 6.73
CA GLY A 76 -1.46 -5.02 7.78
C GLY A 76 -2.21 -3.75 8.19
N LEU A 77 -1.75 -2.55 7.80
CA LEU A 77 -2.55 -1.34 7.95
C LEU A 77 -3.72 -1.34 6.96
N LYS A 78 -4.93 -1.03 7.45
CA LYS A 78 -6.15 -1.02 6.61
C LYS A 78 -6.08 0.01 5.48
N GLN A 79 -5.34 1.10 5.70
CA GLN A 79 -5.13 2.17 4.75
C GLN A 79 -3.95 1.93 3.78
N ALA A 80 -3.11 0.90 4.01
CA ALA A 80 -1.94 0.59 3.17
C ALA A 80 -2.23 0.47 1.67
N PRO A 81 -3.30 -0.24 1.27
CA PRO A 81 -3.62 -0.35 -0.15
C PRO A 81 -4.02 0.98 -0.78
N ARG A 82 -4.61 1.90 -0.01
CA ARG A 82 -5.01 3.22 -0.50
C ARG A 82 -3.83 4.17 -0.59
N ALA A 83 -2.97 4.22 0.43
CA ALA A 83 -1.76 5.04 0.40
C ALA A 83 -0.84 4.61 -0.76
N TRP A 84 -0.73 3.31 -1.01
CA TRP A 84 -0.02 2.80 -2.16
C TRP A 84 -0.66 3.20 -3.50
N TYR A 85 -1.99 3.08 -3.63
CA TYR A 85 -2.68 3.49 -4.86
C TYR A 85 -2.50 4.98 -5.16
N ASP A 86 -2.62 5.84 -4.15
CA ASP A 86 -2.42 7.29 -4.30
C ASP A 86 -0.99 7.59 -4.78
N GLU A 87 0.04 7.00 -4.15
CA GLU A 87 1.45 7.16 -4.53
C GLU A 87 1.69 6.67 -5.97
N LEU A 88 1.26 5.45 -6.30
CA LEU A 88 1.43 4.87 -7.62
C LEU A 88 0.72 5.68 -8.71
N SER A 89 -0.47 6.21 -8.40
CA SER A 89 -1.23 7.04 -9.34
C SER A 89 -0.50 8.33 -9.67
N THR A 90 0.14 8.99 -8.69
CA THR A 90 0.93 10.21 -8.96
C THR A 90 2.15 9.97 -9.86
N PHE A 91 2.66 8.75 -9.89
CA PHE A 91 3.81 8.40 -10.74
C PHE A 91 3.40 7.98 -12.16
N LEU A 92 2.25 7.29 -12.29
CA LEU A 92 1.81 6.72 -13.57
C LEU A 92 0.83 7.60 -14.37
N ILE A 93 0.11 8.52 -13.71
CA ILE A 93 -0.94 9.37 -14.30
C ILE A 93 -0.53 10.84 -14.16
#